data_AF-A0A8I0HDV7-F1
#
_entry.id   AF-A0A8I0HDV7-F1
#
_cell.length_a   1.000
_cell.length_b   1.000
_cell.length_c   1.000
_cell.angle_alpha   90.00
_cell.angle_beta   90.00
_cell.angle_gamma   90.00
#
_symmetry.space_group_name_H-M   'P 1'
#
loop_
_entity.id
_entity.type
_entity.pdbx_description
1 polymer ?
#
loop_
_entity_poly.entity_id
_entity_poly.type
_entity_poly.pdbx_seq_one_letter_code
_entity_poly.pdbx_strand_id
1 'polypeptide(L)'
;MNIQETAYWVNRLFPGEAAFHRVDAFTVAVFDNINPESPGEAVACTVDFGRVNTGLVTAADAESVEVRSELLCLARAEASVPGRAVAAAATMLHDASLAYRDALSSSPTGTTDMVPMHAQPGQVLPGVGILANLPQEGYTVNHGILADPRIWGPEIPFVREEAGQVSVEPDDEDSGLARLTLPLQLILLTDEEFAVAAQHGGDVLFQQMAAQQVDLLDLHR
;
A
#
# COMPACT_ATOMS: atom_id res chain seq x y z
N MET A 1 13.14 6.70 7.24
CA MET A 1 13.49 5.57 8.09
C MET A 1 14.26 4.61 7.21
N ASN A 2 15.34 4.04 7.72
CA ASN A 2 15.98 2.91 7.02
C ASN A 2 15.18 1.61 7.26
N ILE A 3 15.51 0.55 6.53
CA ILE A 3 14.78 -0.73 6.60
C ILE A 3 14.75 -1.35 8.01
N GLN A 4 15.80 -1.16 8.81
CA GLN A 4 15.86 -1.72 10.18
C GLN A 4 14.90 -0.97 11.11
N GLU A 5 14.84 0.35 10.99
CA GLU A 5 13.90 1.20 11.73
C GLU A 5 12.46 0.90 11.33
N THR A 6 12.18 0.78 10.03
CA THR A 6 10.84 0.43 9.54
C THR A 6 10.43 -0.96 9.99
N ALA A 7 11.31 -1.97 9.90
CA ALA A 7 11.03 -3.32 10.40
C ALA A 7 10.72 -3.32 11.90
N TYR A 8 11.47 -2.57 12.70
CA TYR A 8 11.21 -2.41 14.13
C TYR A 8 9.86 -1.73 14.41
N TRP A 9 9.53 -0.68 13.65
CA TRP A 9 8.25 0.01 13.74
C TRP A 9 7.08 -0.90 13.37
N VAL A 10 7.13 -1.56 12.20
CA VAL A 10 6.09 -2.48 11.72
C VAL A 10 5.87 -3.65 12.67
N ASN A 11 6.93 -4.22 13.26
CA ASN A 11 6.82 -5.30 14.24
C ASN A 11 6.06 -4.92 15.53
N ARG A 12 5.80 -3.63 15.75
CA ARG A 12 5.02 -3.13 16.89
C ARG A 12 3.58 -2.76 16.55
N LEU A 13 3.21 -2.81 15.28
CA LEU A 13 1.87 -2.45 14.80
C LEU A 13 0.85 -3.57 15.02
N PHE A 14 1.31 -4.83 15.10
CA PHE A 14 0.47 -6.02 15.17
C PHE A 14 0.86 -6.92 16.36
N PRO A 15 -0.06 -7.73 16.88
CA PRO A 15 0.27 -8.79 17.84
C PRO A 15 1.20 -9.84 17.21
N GLY A 16 2.12 -10.37 18.00
CA GLY A 16 3.05 -11.43 17.57
C GLY A 16 4.41 -10.90 17.13
N GLU A 17 5.18 -11.77 16.47
CA GLU A 17 6.49 -11.43 15.89
C GLU A 17 6.42 -11.65 14.39
N ALA A 18 6.87 -10.67 13.62
CA ALA A 18 6.87 -10.72 12.18
C ALA A 18 7.88 -11.73 11.63
N ALA A 19 7.46 -12.50 10.63
CA ALA A 19 8.37 -13.16 9.72
C ALA A 19 8.67 -12.22 8.53
N PHE A 20 9.95 -12.02 8.22
CA PHE A 20 10.37 -11.14 7.13
C PHE A 20 10.74 -11.94 5.90
N HIS A 21 10.15 -11.58 4.76
CA HIS A 21 10.35 -12.26 3.48
C HIS A 21 10.71 -11.25 2.40
N ARG A 22 11.67 -11.60 1.56
CA ARG A 22 11.91 -10.87 0.30
C ARG A 22 10.93 -11.39 -0.74
N VAL A 23 10.09 -10.51 -1.28
CA VAL A 23 9.17 -10.81 -2.38
C VAL A 23 9.51 -9.82 -3.50
N ASP A 24 10.14 -10.33 -4.55
CA ASP A 24 10.71 -9.54 -5.64
C ASP A 24 11.63 -8.41 -5.14
N ALA A 25 11.27 -7.16 -5.43
CA ALA A 25 12.04 -5.97 -5.09
C ALA A 25 11.75 -5.41 -3.69
N PHE A 26 10.81 -5.99 -2.94
CA PHE A 26 10.37 -5.48 -1.64
C PHE A 26 10.52 -6.51 -0.54
N THR A 27 10.69 -5.99 0.67
CA THR A 27 10.73 -6.78 1.90
C THR A 27 9.39 -6.63 2.60
N VAL A 28 8.80 -7.76 2.98
CA VAL A 28 7.47 -7.83 3.56
C VAL A 28 7.55 -8.50 4.93
N ALA A 29 7.03 -7.83 5.95
CA ALA A 29 6.75 -8.38 7.26
C ALA A 29 5.39 -9.08 7.23
N VAL A 30 5.32 -10.29 7.74
CA VAL A 30 4.10 -11.10 7.76
C VAL A 30 3.81 -11.56 9.18
N PHE A 31 2.54 -11.45 9.58
CA PHE A 31 2.01 -11.85 10.88
C PHE A 31 0.88 -12.84 10.66
N ASP A 32 1.03 -14.04 11.21
CA ASP A 32 0.02 -15.09 11.18
C ASP A 32 -0.81 -15.11 12.45
N ASN A 33 -2.07 -15.54 12.33
CA ASN A 33 -2.99 -15.74 13.45
C ASN A 33 -3.09 -14.51 14.35
N ILE A 34 -3.16 -13.33 13.74
CA ILE A 34 -3.25 -12.04 14.42
C ILE A 34 -4.51 -11.92 15.29
N ASN A 35 -5.52 -12.74 15.01
CA ASN A 35 -6.75 -12.83 15.78
C ASN A 35 -6.95 -14.27 16.29
N PRO A 36 -6.77 -14.51 17.60
CA PRO A 36 -6.98 -15.85 18.19
C PRO A 36 -8.41 -16.37 18.05
N GLU A 37 -9.39 -15.48 17.89
CA GLU A 37 -10.80 -15.82 17.73
C GLU A 37 -11.19 -16.13 16.27
N SER A 38 -10.33 -15.79 15.31
CA SER A 38 -10.52 -16.03 13.88
C SER A 38 -9.24 -16.61 13.27
N PRO A 39 -8.98 -17.92 13.45
CA PRO A 39 -7.81 -18.59 12.92
C PRO A 39 -7.69 -18.45 11.40
N GLY A 40 -6.46 -18.31 10.91
CA GLY A 40 -6.20 -18.11 9.47
C GLY A 40 -6.30 -16.66 8.99
N GLU A 41 -6.53 -15.69 9.89
CA GLU A 41 -6.31 -14.28 9.58
C GLU A 41 -4.82 -13.96 9.63
N ALA A 42 -4.30 -13.47 8.51
CA ALA A 42 -2.93 -13.03 8.34
C ALA A 42 -2.85 -11.57 7.89
N VAL A 43 -1.75 -10.93 8.24
CA VAL A 43 -1.43 -9.57 7.86
C VAL A 43 -0.06 -9.52 7.23
N ALA A 44 0.07 -8.77 6.15
CA ALA A 44 1.37 -8.46 5.56
C ALA A 44 1.55 -6.95 5.42
N CYS A 45 2.74 -6.47 5.71
CA CYS A 45 3.11 -5.05 5.60
C CYS A 45 4.49 -4.93 4.93
N THR A 46 4.65 -4.04 3.95
CA THR A 46 5.97 -3.73 3.42
C THR A 46 6.83 -3.04 4.49
N VAL A 47 8.15 -3.14 4.36
CA VAL A 47 9.09 -2.43 5.26
C VAL A 47 10.13 -1.57 4.52
N ASP A 48 10.03 -1.52 3.20
CA ASP A 48 10.89 -0.73 2.33
C ASP A 48 10.12 0.00 1.22
N PHE A 49 8.77 -0.02 1.22
CA PHE A 49 7.99 0.73 0.23
C PHE A 49 7.97 2.24 0.51
N GLY A 50 8.16 2.67 1.76
CA GLY A 50 8.23 4.09 2.14
C GLY A 50 9.34 4.87 1.44
N ARG A 51 10.29 4.16 0.81
CA ARG A 51 11.34 4.75 -0.03
C ARG A 51 10.82 5.18 -1.41
N VAL A 52 9.77 4.52 -1.93
CA VAL A 52 9.18 4.83 -3.23
C VAL A 52 8.51 6.20 -3.19
N ASN A 53 8.92 7.09 -4.09
CA ASN A 53 8.33 8.42 -4.21
C ASN A 53 7.19 8.40 -5.22
N THR A 54 5.96 8.32 -4.73
CA THR A 54 4.79 8.47 -5.59
C THR A 54 4.39 9.93 -5.80
N GLY A 55 5.15 10.91 -5.30
CA GLY A 55 4.93 12.34 -5.51
C GLY A 55 3.86 12.99 -4.63
N LEU A 56 3.49 12.35 -3.52
CA LEU A 56 2.48 12.90 -2.60
C LEU A 56 3.13 13.84 -1.58
N VAL A 57 2.53 15.03 -1.41
CA VAL A 57 2.96 16.04 -0.44
C VAL A 57 1.75 16.61 0.30
N THR A 58 1.94 17.09 1.52
CA THR A 58 0.89 17.81 2.26
C THR A 58 0.49 19.10 1.52
N ALA A 59 -0.72 19.59 1.77
CA ALA A 59 -1.25 20.79 1.13
C ALA A 59 -0.35 22.02 1.34
N ALA A 60 -0.37 22.93 0.36
CA ALA A 60 0.57 24.04 0.20
C ALA A 60 0.44 25.16 1.26
N ASP A 61 -0.52 25.11 2.16
CA ASP A 61 -0.74 26.07 3.25
C ASP A 61 0.03 25.73 4.53
N ALA A 62 0.69 24.57 4.58
CA ALA A 62 1.65 24.17 5.60
C ALA A 62 3.08 24.06 5.03
N GLU A 63 4.06 23.86 5.91
CA GLU A 63 5.39 23.37 5.50
C GLU A 63 5.20 22.09 4.66
N SER A 64 5.76 22.05 3.45
CA SER A 64 5.59 20.91 2.56
C SER A 64 6.28 19.69 3.14
N VAL A 65 5.49 18.65 3.47
CA VAL A 65 5.97 17.36 3.97
C VAL A 65 5.68 16.31 2.91
N GLU A 66 6.68 15.49 2.57
CA GLU A 66 6.46 14.31 1.74
C GLU A 66 5.60 13.31 2.49
N VAL A 67 4.62 12.73 1.79
CA VAL A 67 3.79 11.66 2.33
C VAL A 67 4.20 10.35 1.67
N ARG A 68 4.70 9.43 2.48
CA ARG A 68 5.14 8.08 2.10
C ARG A 68 4.30 7.05 2.83
N SER A 69 4.37 5.80 2.37
CA SER A 69 3.59 4.73 2.99
C SER A 69 4.33 3.42 3.08
N GLU A 70 3.93 2.58 4.02
CA GLU A 70 4.09 1.14 3.91
C GLU A 70 2.73 0.53 3.55
N LEU A 71 2.72 -0.43 2.62
CA LEU A 71 1.49 -1.06 2.16
C LEU A 71 1.12 -2.23 3.07
N LEU A 72 -0.13 -2.28 3.47
CA LEU A 72 -0.68 -3.25 4.42
C LEU A 72 -1.81 -4.05 3.76
N CYS A 73 -1.83 -5.37 3.89
CA CYS A 73 -2.98 -6.19 3.47
C CYS A 73 -3.37 -7.17 4.57
N LEU A 74 -4.67 -7.33 4.79
CA LEU A 74 -5.25 -8.29 5.72
C LEU A 74 -6.12 -9.27 4.94
N ALA A 75 -6.00 -10.55 5.24
CA ALA A 75 -6.81 -11.59 4.59
C ALA A 75 -6.99 -12.80 5.51
N ARG A 76 -8.10 -13.52 5.34
CA ARG A 76 -8.29 -14.86 5.91
C ARG A 76 -7.73 -15.90 4.93
N ALA A 77 -6.40 -15.99 4.88
CA ALA A 77 -5.64 -16.85 3.98
C ALA A 77 -4.25 -17.13 4.58
N GLU A 78 -3.47 -18.02 3.95
CA GLU A 78 -2.07 -18.22 4.33
C GLU A 78 -1.28 -16.90 4.20
N ALA A 79 -0.37 -16.65 5.14
CA ALA A 79 0.54 -15.50 5.22
C ALA A 79 1.13 -15.01 3.88
N SER A 80 1.49 -15.94 2.99
CA SER A 80 2.06 -15.64 1.69
C SER A 80 1.11 -14.90 0.76
N VAL A 81 -0.20 -15.05 0.93
CA VAL A 81 -1.23 -14.43 0.08
C VAL A 81 -1.26 -12.91 0.25
N PRO A 82 -1.52 -12.34 1.44
CA PRO A 82 -1.40 -10.90 1.63
C PRO A 82 0.04 -10.41 1.40
N GLY A 83 1.05 -11.24 1.66
CA GLY A 83 2.45 -10.92 1.40
C GLY A 83 2.77 -10.63 -0.06
N ARG A 84 2.33 -11.52 -0.98
CA ARG A 84 2.45 -11.30 -2.42
C ARG A 84 1.58 -10.13 -2.89
N ALA A 85 0.40 -9.94 -2.30
CA ALA A 85 -0.50 -8.84 -2.67
C ALA A 85 0.14 -7.46 -2.42
N VAL A 86 0.72 -7.23 -1.24
CA VAL A 86 1.40 -5.95 -0.96
C VAL A 86 2.67 -5.76 -1.78
N ALA A 87 3.42 -6.83 -2.06
CA ALA A 87 4.61 -6.75 -2.92
C ALA A 87 4.24 -6.42 -4.38
N ALA A 88 3.16 -7.02 -4.90
CA ALA A 88 2.62 -6.71 -6.22
C ALA A 88 2.14 -5.25 -6.31
N ALA A 89 1.43 -4.76 -5.28
CA ALA A 89 1.01 -3.37 -5.21
C ALA A 89 2.20 -2.40 -5.16
N ALA A 90 3.22 -2.72 -4.35
CA ALA A 90 4.45 -1.94 -4.25
C ALA A 90 5.18 -1.86 -5.59
N THR A 91 5.30 -2.99 -6.29
CA THR A 91 5.89 -3.07 -7.63
C THR A 91 5.12 -2.21 -8.62
N MET A 92 3.79 -2.34 -8.67
CA MET A 92 2.94 -1.56 -9.57
C MET A 92 3.08 -0.05 -9.35
N LEU A 93 3.07 0.40 -8.09
CA LEU A 93 3.22 1.83 -7.75
C LEU A 93 4.63 2.34 -8.05
N HIS A 94 5.66 1.53 -7.81
CA HIS A 94 7.04 1.88 -8.12
C HIS A 94 7.25 2.03 -9.63
N ASP A 95 6.82 1.04 -10.42
CA ASP A 95 6.94 1.07 -11.88
C ASP A 95 6.16 2.25 -12.48
N ALA A 96 4.95 2.52 -11.99
CA ALA A 96 4.17 3.68 -12.41
C ALA A 96 4.87 5.01 -12.07
N SER A 97 5.51 5.10 -10.91
CA SER A 97 6.25 6.30 -10.49
C SER A 97 7.52 6.51 -11.33
N LEU A 98 8.22 5.43 -11.70
CA LEU A 98 9.36 5.48 -12.61
C LEU A 98 8.93 5.92 -14.01
N ALA A 99 7.88 5.30 -14.56
CA ALA A 99 7.34 5.67 -15.86
C ALA A 99 6.90 7.15 -15.89
N TYR A 100 6.29 7.64 -14.81
CA TYR A 100 5.86 9.04 -14.70
C TYR A 100 7.02 10.01 -14.73
N ARG A 101 8.07 9.74 -13.94
CA ARG A 101 9.30 10.55 -13.94
C ARG A 101 10.00 10.52 -15.29
N ASP A 102 10.10 9.35 -15.92
CA ASP A 102 10.71 9.21 -17.25
C ASP A 102 9.94 10.02 -18.31
N ALA A 103 8.60 9.90 -18.34
CA ALA A 103 7.75 10.68 -19.23
C ALA A 103 7.87 12.20 -19.01
N LEU A 104 7.96 12.63 -17.75
CA LEU A 104 8.12 14.04 -17.39
C LEU A 104 9.49 14.58 -17.82
N SER A 105 10.56 13.84 -17.53
CA SER A 105 11.94 14.24 -17.86
C SER A 105 12.24 14.22 -19.36
N SER A 106 11.60 13.32 -20.10
CA SER A 106 11.70 13.23 -21.56
C SER A 106 10.84 14.27 -22.29
N SER A 107 9.94 14.97 -21.58
CA SER A 107 9.05 15.98 -22.16
C SER A 107 9.77 17.33 -22.31
N PRO A 108 9.87 17.91 -23.53
CA PRO A 108 10.48 19.22 -23.75
C PRO A 108 9.77 20.36 -23.02
N THR A 109 8.48 20.20 -22.73
CA THR A 109 7.63 21.18 -22.04
C THR A 109 7.58 20.94 -20.53
N GLY A 110 8.18 19.86 -20.03
CA GLY A 110 8.09 19.48 -18.62
C GLY A 110 6.67 19.08 -18.20
N THR A 111 5.87 18.54 -19.12
CA THR A 111 4.48 18.10 -18.87
C THR A 111 4.21 16.74 -19.51
N THR A 112 3.34 15.94 -18.91
CA THR A 112 2.91 14.63 -19.46
C THR A 112 1.40 14.46 -19.29
N ASP A 113 0.76 13.81 -20.28
CA ASP A 113 -0.66 13.43 -20.21
C ASP A 113 -0.87 12.19 -19.33
N MET A 114 0.22 11.53 -18.91
CA MET A 114 0.12 10.40 -18.01
C MET A 114 -0.31 10.84 -16.62
N VAL A 115 -1.29 10.14 -16.07
CA VAL A 115 -1.77 10.41 -14.70
C VAL A 115 -0.84 9.66 -13.73
N PRO A 116 -0.26 10.34 -12.73
CA PRO A 116 0.55 9.68 -11.71
C PRO A 116 -0.31 8.75 -10.83
N MET A 117 0.26 7.63 -10.41
CA MET A 117 -0.36 6.76 -9.40
C MET A 117 0.23 7.12 -8.04
N HIS A 118 -0.58 7.73 -7.19
CA HIS A 118 -0.16 8.12 -5.84
C HIS A 118 -0.48 7.03 -4.83
N ALA A 119 0.42 6.77 -3.88
CA ALA A 119 0.13 5.92 -2.73
C ALA A 119 -0.80 6.67 -1.75
N GLN A 120 -2.10 6.73 -2.08
CA GLN A 120 -3.12 7.43 -1.29
C GLN A 120 -4.46 6.67 -1.29
N PRO A 121 -5.33 6.90 -0.30
CA PRO A 121 -6.68 6.36 -0.29
C PRO A 121 -7.44 6.69 -1.60
N GLY A 122 -8.18 5.71 -2.12
CA GLY A 122 -8.92 5.81 -3.37
C GLY A 122 -8.10 5.44 -4.62
N GLN A 123 -6.77 5.29 -4.52
CA GLN A 123 -5.97 4.83 -5.65
C GLN A 123 -6.34 3.38 -6.00
N VAL A 124 -6.86 3.18 -7.21
CA VAL A 124 -7.19 1.85 -7.74
C VAL A 124 -5.94 1.23 -8.38
N LEU A 125 -5.75 -0.07 -8.17
CA LEU A 125 -4.65 -0.89 -8.67
C LEU A 125 -5.20 -2.02 -9.56
N PRO A 126 -5.39 -1.77 -10.87
CA PRO A 126 -5.96 -2.75 -11.77
C PRO A 126 -5.06 -3.99 -11.92
N GLY A 127 -5.60 -5.19 -11.73
CA GLY A 127 -4.85 -6.43 -11.96
C GLY A 127 -3.82 -6.78 -10.88
N VAL A 128 -3.80 -6.08 -9.73
CA VAL A 128 -2.82 -6.36 -8.67
C VAL A 128 -2.95 -7.77 -8.08
N GLY A 129 -4.18 -8.32 -8.00
CA GLY A 129 -4.41 -9.71 -7.59
C GLY A 129 -3.89 -10.71 -8.62
N ILE A 130 -3.99 -10.39 -9.91
CA ILE A 130 -3.40 -11.17 -11.01
C ILE A 130 -1.87 -11.14 -10.91
N LEU A 131 -1.27 -9.96 -10.68
CA LEU A 131 0.17 -9.80 -10.49
C LEU A 131 0.67 -10.58 -9.27
N ALA A 132 -0.13 -10.65 -8.21
CA ALA A 132 0.12 -11.45 -7.01
C ALA A 132 -0.19 -12.97 -7.19
N ASN A 133 -0.57 -13.38 -8.40
CA ASN A 133 -0.90 -14.76 -8.77
C ASN A 133 -2.10 -15.38 -8.03
N LEU A 134 -3.00 -14.56 -7.49
CA LEU A 134 -4.11 -15.04 -6.66
C LEU A 134 -5.15 -15.89 -7.42
N PRO A 135 -5.56 -15.54 -8.66
CA PRO A 135 -6.59 -16.31 -9.36
C PRO A 135 -6.16 -17.73 -9.73
N GLN A 136 -4.86 -17.97 -9.88
CA GLN A 136 -4.32 -19.32 -10.13
C GLN A 136 -4.51 -20.25 -8.92
N GLU A 137 -4.72 -19.67 -7.72
CA GLU A 137 -4.96 -20.37 -6.46
C GLU A 137 -6.46 -20.41 -6.12
N GLY A 138 -7.33 -19.93 -7.02
CA GLY A 138 -8.79 -20.00 -6.87
C GLY A 138 -9.43 -18.81 -6.16
N TYR A 139 -8.68 -17.75 -5.87
CA TYR A 139 -9.23 -16.49 -5.35
C TYR A 139 -9.99 -15.71 -6.43
N THR A 140 -11.02 -14.96 -6.03
CA THR A 140 -11.89 -14.19 -6.95
C THR A 140 -11.46 -12.73 -7.08
N VAL A 141 -10.51 -12.28 -6.26
CA VAL A 141 -10.02 -10.90 -6.21
C VAL A 141 -8.88 -10.64 -7.20
N ASN A 142 -9.17 -9.95 -8.29
CA ASN A 142 -8.22 -9.65 -9.38
C ASN A 142 -7.56 -8.27 -9.26
N HIS A 143 -8.18 -7.34 -8.53
CA HIS A 143 -7.81 -5.93 -8.48
C HIS A 143 -7.58 -5.48 -7.03
N GLY A 144 -7.27 -4.21 -6.83
CA GLY A 144 -7.16 -3.63 -5.49
C GLY A 144 -7.45 -2.15 -5.46
N ILE A 145 -7.69 -1.64 -4.27
CA ILE A 145 -7.80 -0.22 -3.96
C ILE A 145 -7.04 0.09 -2.67
N LEU A 146 -6.38 1.23 -2.64
CA LEU A 146 -5.72 1.73 -1.44
C LEU A 146 -6.73 2.47 -0.56
N ALA A 147 -6.67 2.27 0.75
CA ALA A 147 -7.59 2.81 1.72
C ALA A 147 -6.90 3.17 3.03
N ASP A 148 -7.56 3.99 3.83
CA ASP A 148 -7.19 4.20 5.22
C ASP A 148 -7.32 2.87 6.01
N PRO A 149 -6.28 2.47 6.78
CA PRO A 149 -6.33 1.25 7.58
C PRO A 149 -7.28 1.40 8.76
N ARG A 150 -8.46 0.79 8.67
CA ARG A 150 -9.53 0.92 9.68
C ARG A 150 -9.29 0.16 10.97
N ILE A 151 -8.31 -0.73 10.99
CA ILE A 151 -7.98 -1.59 12.15
C ILE A 151 -7.54 -0.80 13.39
N TRP A 152 -7.06 0.43 13.24
CA TRP A 152 -6.66 1.31 14.34
C TRP A 152 -7.71 2.39 14.67
N GLY A 153 -8.89 2.35 14.05
CA GLY A 153 -9.91 3.39 14.21
C GLY A 153 -9.44 4.73 13.63
N PRO A 154 -9.72 5.88 14.28
CA PRO A 154 -9.43 7.20 13.73
C PRO A 154 -7.94 7.59 13.81
N GLU A 155 -7.15 6.93 14.66
CA GLU A 155 -5.74 7.27 14.89
C GLU A 155 -4.83 6.25 14.21
N ILE A 156 -4.42 6.58 12.99
CA ILE A 156 -3.48 5.75 12.22
C ILE A 156 -2.05 6.03 12.72
N PRO A 157 -1.27 4.99 13.10
CA PRO A 157 0.11 5.18 13.51
C PRO A 157 0.93 5.73 12.34
N PHE A 158 1.84 6.66 12.64
CA PHE A 158 2.75 7.24 11.65
C PHE A 158 4.12 7.51 12.27
N VAL A 159 5.11 7.69 11.40
CA VAL A 159 6.42 8.22 11.77
C VAL A 159 6.67 9.50 10.99
N ARG A 160 7.20 10.51 11.69
CA ARG A 160 7.60 11.78 11.10
C ARG A 160 9.11 11.95 11.25
N GLU A 161 9.77 12.23 10.13
CA GLU A 161 11.18 12.61 10.04
C GLU A 161 11.23 14.09 9.65
N GLU A 162 11.93 14.92 10.43
CA GLU A 162 12.08 16.33 10.10
C GLU A 162 13.06 16.53 8.94
N ALA A 163 12.98 17.69 8.28
CA ALA A 163 13.90 18.04 7.20
C ALA A 163 15.37 17.95 7.67
N GLY A 164 16.23 17.33 6.85
CA GLY A 164 17.63 17.04 7.19
C GLY A 164 17.86 15.87 8.14
N GLN A 165 16.79 15.20 8.61
CA GLN A 165 16.85 13.96 9.39
C GLN A 165 16.30 12.75 8.63
N VAL A 166 15.73 12.98 7.44
CA VAL A 166 15.22 11.92 6.58
C VAL A 166 16.35 10.98 6.19
N SER A 167 16.15 9.68 6.45
CA SER A 167 17.08 8.66 5.97
C SER A 167 16.97 8.51 4.46
N VAL A 168 18.10 8.67 3.75
CA VAL A 168 18.22 8.55 2.29
C VAL A 168 19.27 7.48 1.99
N GLU A 169 18.87 6.44 1.25
CA GLU A 169 19.79 5.42 0.74
C GLU A 169 20.45 5.90 -0.57
N PRO A 170 21.58 5.29 -1.03
CA PRO A 170 22.34 5.78 -2.18
C PRO A 170 21.55 5.99 -3.50
N ASP A 171 20.47 5.23 -3.68
CA ASP A 171 19.62 5.28 -4.88
C ASP A 171 18.35 6.13 -4.68
N ASP A 172 18.15 6.70 -3.49
CA ASP A 172 16.98 7.52 -3.16
C ASP A 172 17.26 9.00 -3.49
N GLU A 173 16.23 9.72 -3.95
CA GLU A 173 16.31 11.17 -4.12
C GLU A 173 16.15 11.88 -2.76
N ASP A 174 17.11 12.77 -2.43
CA ASP A 174 16.97 13.70 -1.31
C ASP A 174 16.22 14.95 -1.77
N SER A 175 14.97 15.10 -1.33
CA SER A 175 14.16 16.28 -1.61
C SER A 175 14.43 17.45 -0.67
N GLY A 176 15.15 17.23 0.43
CA GLY A 176 15.37 18.21 1.50
C GLY A 176 14.12 18.54 2.33
N LEU A 177 12.98 17.87 2.10
CA LEU A 177 11.74 18.07 2.83
C LEU A 177 11.66 17.17 4.07
N ALA A 178 10.78 17.52 5.00
CA ALA A 178 10.33 16.58 6.04
C ALA A 178 9.52 15.43 5.41
N ARG A 179 9.45 14.29 6.08
CA ARG A 179 8.76 13.09 5.60
C ARG A 179 7.80 12.52 6.65
N LEU A 180 6.59 12.21 6.22
CA LEU A 180 5.59 11.45 6.97
C LEU A 180 5.48 10.06 6.35
N THR A 181 5.63 9.00 7.15
CA THR A 181 5.42 7.61 6.71
C THR A 181 4.29 6.99 7.52
N LEU A 182 3.28 6.43 6.85
CA LEU A 182 2.11 5.82 7.49
C LEU A 182 1.70 4.51 6.77
N PRO A 183 1.00 3.59 7.44
CA PRO A 183 0.44 2.43 6.77
C PRO A 183 -0.70 2.83 5.83
N LEU A 184 -0.77 2.18 4.67
CA LEU A 184 -1.82 2.34 3.69
C LEU A 184 -2.39 0.97 3.33
N GLN A 185 -3.68 0.76 3.55
CA GLN A 185 -4.29 -0.56 3.40
C GLN A 185 -4.61 -0.84 1.94
N LEU A 186 -4.11 -1.96 1.41
CA LEU A 186 -4.58 -2.60 0.21
C LEU A 186 -5.81 -3.46 0.52
N ILE A 187 -6.94 -3.09 -0.07
CA ILE A 187 -8.15 -3.91 -0.11
C ILE A 187 -8.21 -4.55 -1.49
N LEU A 188 -8.22 -5.89 -1.54
CA LEU A 188 -8.33 -6.65 -2.78
C LEU A 188 -9.78 -6.67 -3.25
N LEU A 189 -9.98 -6.54 -4.56
CA LEU A 189 -11.29 -6.36 -5.19
C LEU A 189 -11.56 -7.42 -6.25
N THR A 190 -12.80 -7.89 -6.33
CA THR A 190 -13.32 -8.65 -7.46
C THR A 190 -13.48 -7.76 -8.71
N ASP A 191 -13.76 -8.35 -9.87
CA ASP A 191 -14.00 -7.59 -11.11
C ASP A 191 -15.21 -6.64 -10.98
N GLU A 192 -16.27 -7.07 -10.28
CA GLU A 192 -17.48 -6.28 -10.06
C GLU A 192 -17.22 -5.09 -9.14
N GLU A 193 -16.51 -5.34 -8.03
CA GLU A 193 -16.12 -4.29 -7.07
C GLU A 193 -15.17 -3.27 -7.71
N PHE A 194 -14.21 -3.74 -8.50
CA PHE A 194 -13.33 -2.89 -9.30
C PHE A 194 -14.09 -2.03 -10.30
N ALA A 195 -15.09 -2.59 -11.00
CA ALA A 195 -15.91 -1.82 -11.93
C ALA A 195 -16.66 -0.68 -11.22
N VAL A 196 -17.16 -0.90 -10.01
CA VAL A 196 -17.78 0.16 -9.20
C VAL A 196 -16.76 1.22 -8.82
N ALA A 197 -15.58 0.83 -8.29
CA ALA A 197 -14.54 1.79 -7.91
C ALA A 197 -14.05 2.63 -9.10
N ALA A 198 -13.84 2.00 -10.26
CA ALA A 198 -13.37 2.67 -11.46
C ALA A 198 -14.39 3.64 -12.07
N GLN A 199 -15.69 3.33 -11.97
CA GLN A 199 -16.76 4.15 -12.58
C GLN A 199 -17.31 5.21 -11.62
N HIS A 200 -17.40 4.90 -10.32
CA HIS A 200 -18.12 5.70 -9.34
C HIS A 200 -17.25 6.17 -8.16
N GLY A 201 -16.00 5.71 -8.07
CA GLY A 201 -15.06 6.05 -7.01
C GLY A 201 -15.13 5.15 -5.78
N GLY A 202 -14.09 5.23 -4.94
CA GLY A 202 -13.94 4.40 -3.74
C GLY A 202 -15.03 4.63 -2.68
N ASP A 203 -15.51 5.86 -2.51
CA ASP A 203 -16.55 6.17 -1.52
C ASP A 203 -17.86 5.41 -1.79
N VAL A 204 -18.26 5.35 -3.06
CA VAL A 204 -19.46 4.62 -3.49
C VAL A 204 -19.27 3.12 -3.28
N LEU A 205 -18.09 2.59 -3.64
CA LEU A 205 -17.74 1.18 -3.41
C LEU A 205 -17.85 0.83 -1.91
N PHE A 206 -17.19 1.60 -1.03
CA PHE A 206 -17.18 1.31 0.40
C PHE A 206 -18.55 1.45 1.05
N GLN A 207 -19.39 2.38 0.57
CA GLN A 207 -20.79 2.48 1.00
C GLN A 207 -21.59 1.22 0.61
N GLN A 208 -21.40 0.71 -0.61
CA GLN A 208 -22.07 -0.51 -1.07
C GLN A 208 -21.61 -1.74 -0.30
N MET A 209 -20.29 -1.92 -0.12
CA MET A 209 -19.71 -3.02 0.65
C MET A 209 -20.21 -3.02 2.10
N ALA A 210 -20.29 -1.85 2.74
CA ALA A 210 -20.83 -1.72 4.09
C ALA A 210 -22.33 -2.09 4.16
N ALA A 211 -23.12 -1.66 3.18
CA ALA A 211 -24.55 -1.98 3.11
C ALA A 211 -24.82 -3.48 2.88
N GLN A 212 -23.94 -4.15 2.12
CA GLN A 212 -24.02 -5.57 1.81
C GLN A 212 -23.31 -6.45 2.84
N GLN A 213 -22.63 -5.85 3.82
CA GLN A 213 -21.83 -6.55 4.84
C GLN A 213 -20.77 -7.47 4.21
N VAL A 214 -20.09 -6.98 3.17
CA VAL A 214 -19.02 -7.71 2.49
C VAL A 214 -17.89 -8.02 3.47
N ASP A 215 -17.51 -9.30 3.58
CA ASP A 215 -16.31 -9.70 4.32
C ASP A 215 -15.07 -9.44 3.47
N LEU A 216 -14.38 -8.32 3.74
CA LEU A 216 -13.18 -7.92 3.00
C LEU A 216 -12.00 -8.89 3.20
N LEU A 217 -12.03 -9.70 4.26
CA LEU A 217 -10.99 -10.70 4.53
C LEU A 217 -11.23 -12.00 3.76
N ASP A 218 -12.44 -12.23 3.25
CA ASP A 218 -12.75 -13.36 2.39
C ASP A 218 -12.39 -13.03 0.93
N LEU A 219 -11.34 -13.69 0.44
CA LEU A 219 -10.82 -13.50 -0.91
C LEU A 219 -11.49 -14.41 -1.96
N HIS A 220 -12.46 -15.24 -1.56
CA HIS A 220 -13.26 -16.11 -2.44
C HIS A 220 -14.69 -15.61 -2.66
N ARG A 221 -15.04 -14.49 -2.06
CA ARG A 221 -16.38 -13.87 -2.16
C ARG A 221 -16.83 -13.59 -3.58
#